data_AF-A0A8H3WAI9-F1
#
_entry.id   AF-A0A8H3WAI9-F1
#
_cell.length_a   1.000
_cell.length_b   1.000
_cell.length_c   1.000
_cell.angle_alpha   90.00
_cell.angle_beta   90.00
_cell.angle_gamma   90.00
#
_symmetry.space_group_name_H-M   'P 1'
#
loop_
_entity.id
_entity.type
_entity.pdbx_description
1 polymer ?
#
loop_
_entity_poly.entity_id
_entity_poly.type
_entity_poly.pdbx_seq_one_letter_code
_entity_poly.pdbx_strand_id
1 'polypeptide(L)'
;MLALLTLALAAAAHAANTTTTLVPVLREGCNKADPANLVPASNITLEYGAKNEKLVSVSLAMKYPSVVLEEVAAVAAVDCAAESITVTFNETAAFEQTSSDWQALDDFVMVTNHAGNCDVENERGFFVVDTVTFDAATLKVVANAHKSDVANTALSTQIIFSNVPVTNPAKRDISWDDEGVHITNTLALPAATTLFTADPYVAITADEASLSSAMTFSGVLKYSIIPLKVDELALDIDTVFDARLGLTVAATAPYAGNFTYDPEDLAYNFVDIPGIIKLGPALGFAIGVELEADAKATVTTDLGLSFPDAKLHLDLVNSSATAATGWDPVWTAQANISEKAAVGVNPYVELGVELAFTILGGAIDLSTGVTSHSKLVNDFTLSASQGAGTEGTGIGTDNTACAEGFAVKSDFFFSVIGFATQWWSQELYSVEVPVADECYTWL
;
A
#
# COMPACT_ATOMS: atom_id res chain seq x y z
N MET A 1 -6.41 -42.75 6.81
CA MET A 1 -7.65 -41.99 6.58
C MET A 1 -7.36 -40.55 6.97
N LEU A 2 -7.14 -39.69 5.98
CA LEU A 2 -6.97 -38.24 6.17
C LEU A 2 -8.31 -37.68 6.66
N ALA A 3 -8.37 -37.22 7.90
CA ALA A 3 -9.47 -36.40 8.37
C ALA A 3 -9.12 -34.95 8.06
N LEU A 4 -9.82 -34.36 7.09
CA LEU A 4 -9.93 -32.91 6.98
C LEU A 4 -10.58 -32.41 8.28
N LEU A 5 -9.79 -31.77 9.16
CA LEU A 5 -10.34 -31.00 10.26
C LEU A 5 -10.67 -29.61 9.72
N THR A 6 -11.96 -29.31 9.66
CA THR A 6 -12.49 -27.97 9.38
C THR A 6 -12.16 -27.05 10.57
N LEU A 7 -11.25 -26.11 10.35
CA LEU A 7 -10.92 -25.01 11.26
C LEU A 7 -12.16 -24.10 11.44
N ALA A 8 -12.53 -23.81 12.68
CA ALA A 8 -13.40 -22.68 13.00
C ALA A 8 -12.52 -21.44 13.13
N LEU A 9 -12.32 -20.70 12.04
CA LEU A 9 -11.75 -19.36 12.10
C LEU A 9 -12.69 -18.49 12.93
N ALA A 10 -12.19 -17.88 14.01
CA ALA A 10 -12.81 -16.69 14.53
C ALA A 10 -12.82 -15.66 13.39
N ALA A 11 -14.01 -15.29 12.91
CA ALA A 11 -14.16 -14.29 11.89
C ALA A 11 -13.65 -12.95 12.44
N ALA A 12 -12.38 -12.64 12.19
CA ALA A 12 -11.93 -11.27 12.21
C ALA A 12 -12.84 -10.51 11.25
N ALA A 13 -13.45 -9.42 11.72
CA ALA A 13 -14.20 -8.54 10.85
C ALA A 13 -13.28 -8.15 9.70
N HIS A 14 -13.64 -8.55 8.48
CA HIS A 14 -12.85 -8.22 7.30
C HIS A 14 -12.80 -6.69 7.22
N ALA A 15 -11.59 -6.15 7.14
CA ALA A 15 -11.44 -4.74 6.80
C ALA A 15 -11.93 -4.60 5.35
N ALA A 16 -12.97 -3.80 5.13
CA ALA A 16 -13.50 -3.59 3.79
C ALA A 16 -12.51 -2.76 2.97
N ASN A 17 -12.17 -3.22 1.76
CA ASN A 17 -11.47 -2.40 0.78
C ASN A 17 -12.29 -1.14 0.52
N THR A 18 -11.66 0.03 0.60
CA THR A 18 -12.32 1.27 0.21
C THR A 18 -11.57 2.04 -0.83
N THR A 19 -12.32 2.39 -1.86
CA THR A 19 -11.84 3.21 -2.96
C THR A 19 -12.46 4.59 -2.79
N THR A 20 -11.62 5.61 -2.69
CA THR A 20 -12.03 6.99 -2.86
C THR A 20 -11.81 7.38 -4.30
N THR A 21 -12.93 7.50 -5.00
CA THR A 21 -12.95 8.02 -6.35
C THR A 21 -12.79 9.53 -6.29
N LEU A 22 -11.71 10.04 -6.89
CA LEU A 22 -11.54 11.48 -7.06
C LEU A 22 -12.40 11.96 -8.23
N VAL A 23 -12.86 13.19 -8.10
CA VAL A 23 -13.64 13.86 -9.14
C VAL A 23 -12.81 14.94 -9.82
N PRO A 24 -13.10 15.26 -11.09
CA PRO A 24 -12.51 16.40 -11.76
C PRO A 24 -12.74 17.71 -10.98
N VAL A 25 -11.69 18.50 -10.77
CA VAL A 25 -11.77 19.85 -10.23
C VAL A 25 -11.08 20.83 -11.18
N LEU A 26 -11.46 22.11 -11.13
CA LEU A 26 -10.79 23.14 -11.91
C LEU A 26 -9.35 23.32 -11.42
N ARG A 27 -8.44 23.57 -12.37
CA ARG A 27 -7.05 23.82 -12.04
C ARG A 27 -6.88 25.00 -11.08
N GLU A 28 -5.99 24.87 -10.12
CA GLU A 28 -5.64 25.92 -9.19
C GLU A 28 -5.23 27.21 -9.92
N GLY A 29 -5.84 28.33 -9.53
CA GLY A 29 -5.60 29.62 -10.18
C GLY A 29 -6.15 29.74 -11.60
N CYS A 30 -6.98 28.79 -12.08
CA CYS A 30 -7.61 28.89 -13.40
C CYS A 30 -8.51 30.12 -13.48
N ASN A 31 -8.13 31.06 -14.35
CA ASN A 31 -8.98 32.17 -14.75
C ASN A 31 -9.80 31.74 -15.97
N LYS A 32 -11.06 31.36 -15.76
CA LYS A 32 -11.94 30.88 -16.86
C LYS A 32 -12.22 31.93 -17.93
N ALA A 33 -12.00 33.21 -17.65
CA ALA A 33 -12.18 34.31 -18.59
C ALA A 33 -10.91 34.58 -19.43
N ASP A 34 -9.82 33.84 -19.21
CA ASP A 34 -8.62 33.97 -20.03
C ASP A 34 -8.91 33.47 -21.47
N PRO A 35 -8.78 34.33 -22.49
CA PRO A 35 -8.99 33.91 -23.88
C PRO A 35 -8.03 32.80 -24.32
N ALA A 36 -6.89 32.61 -23.63
CA ALA A 36 -5.98 31.50 -23.90
C ALA A 36 -6.64 30.13 -23.69
N ASN A 37 -7.68 30.01 -22.85
CA ASN A 37 -8.38 28.75 -22.62
C ASN A 37 -9.21 28.29 -23.84
N LEU A 38 -9.48 29.18 -24.80
CA LEU A 38 -10.15 28.85 -26.07
C LEU A 38 -9.20 28.22 -27.09
N VAL A 39 -7.89 28.44 -26.92
CA VAL A 39 -6.86 28.05 -27.87
C VAL A 39 -6.40 26.62 -27.56
N PRO A 40 -6.52 25.65 -28.49
CA PRO A 40 -6.06 24.29 -28.25
C PRO A 40 -4.54 24.24 -28.00
N ALA A 41 -4.14 23.56 -26.92
CA ALA A 41 -2.76 23.49 -26.46
C ALA A 41 -2.17 22.08 -26.63
N SER A 42 -0.85 21.99 -26.80
CA SER A 42 -0.14 20.70 -26.87
C SER A 42 0.11 20.06 -25.52
N ASN A 43 -0.02 20.82 -24.43
CA ASN A 43 0.05 20.30 -23.06
C ASN A 43 -1.16 20.80 -22.29
N ILE A 44 -1.78 19.90 -21.53
CA ILE A 44 -2.88 20.24 -20.63
C ILE A 44 -2.61 19.66 -19.24
N THR A 45 -3.15 20.32 -18.23
CA THR A 45 -3.10 19.83 -16.85
C THR A 45 -4.53 19.65 -16.36
N LEU A 46 -4.82 18.47 -15.82
CA LEU A 46 -6.11 18.07 -15.31
C LEU A 46 -5.96 17.81 -13.81
N GLU A 47 -6.70 18.56 -13.01
CA GLU A 47 -6.68 18.41 -11.55
C GLU A 47 -7.85 17.55 -11.08
N TYR A 48 -7.58 16.72 -10.08
CA TYR A 48 -8.55 15.81 -9.46
C TYR A 48 -8.54 15.99 -7.95
N GLY A 49 -9.71 15.83 -7.36
CA GLY A 49 -9.95 16.26 -6.00
C GLY A 49 -11.17 15.65 -5.31
N ALA A 50 -11.41 16.10 -4.08
CA ALA A 50 -12.56 15.76 -3.26
C ALA A 50 -13.04 17.04 -2.58
N LYS A 51 -14.36 17.27 -2.53
CA LYS A 51 -14.96 18.47 -1.91
C LYS A 51 -14.36 19.81 -2.39
N ASN A 52 -13.89 19.86 -3.64
CA ASN A 52 -13.21 21.01 -4.29
C ASN A 52 -11.77 21.28 -3.83
N GLU A 53 -11.13 20.38 -3.09
CA GLU A 53 -9.69 20.43 -2.80
C GLU A 53 -8.93 19.67 -3.90
N LYS A 54 -7.81 20.23 -4.37
CA LYS A 54 -6.92 19.63 -5.38
C LYS A 54 -5.94 18.68 -4.71
N LEU A 55 -5.79 17.48 -5.29
CA LEU A 55 -5.12 16.37 -4.63
C LEU A 55 -4.21 15.59 -5.58
N VAL A 56 -4.59 15.50 -6.84
CA VAL A 56 -3.74 14.92 -7.88
C VAL A 56 -3.70 15.86 -9.07
N SER A 57 -2.49 16.07 -9.59
CA SER A 57 -2.27 16.80 -10.84
C SER A 57 -1.82 15.82 -11.91
N VAL A 58 -2.60 15.73 -12.98
CA VAL A 58 -2.30 14.92 -14.17
C VAL A 58 -1.92 15.86 -15.31
N SER A 59 -0.65 15.90 -15.67
CA SER A 59 -0.16 16.65 -16.82
C SER A 59 0.00 15.74 -18.03
N LEU A 60 -0.60 16.14 -19.15
CA LEU A 60 -0.63 15.38 -20.38
C LEU A 60 0.09 16.15 -21.48
N ALA A 61 1.09 15.52 -22.10
CA ALA A 61 1.58 15.97 -23.40
C ALA A 61 0.68 15.33 -24.46
N MET A 62 -0.09 16.14 -25.18
CA MET A 62 -1.15 15.65 -26.06
C MET A 62 -0.62 15.29 -27.44
N LYS A 63 -1.17 14.24 -28.04
CA LYS A 63 -0.90 13.81 -29.42
C LYS A 63 -1.48 14.80 -30.44
N TYR A 64 -2.61 15.41 -30.09
CA TYR A 64 -3.27 16.45 -30.87
C TYR A 64 -3.48 17.69 -29.98
N PRO A 65 -3.52 18.91 -30.56
CA PRO A 65 -3.89 20.11 -29.79
C PRO A 65 -5.20 19.88 -29.04
N SER A 66 -5.31 20.35 -27.81
CA SER A 66 -6.42 19.99 -26.92
C SER A 66 -6.99 21.19 -26.19
N VAL A 67 -8.31 21.24 -26.05
CA VAL A 67 -9.02 22.31 -25.32
C VAL A 67 -9.82 21.72 -24.16
N VAL A 68 -9.72 22.33 -22.99
CA VAL A 68 -10.42 21.91 -21.77
C VAL A 68 -11.66 22.80 -21.58
N LEU A 69 -12.81 22.34 -22.05
CA LEU A 69 -14.02 23.15 -22.19
C LEU A 69 -14.56 23.64 -20.85
N GLU A 70 -14.38 22.87 -19.77
CA GLU A 70 -14.81 23.28 -18.43
C GLU A 70 -14.01 24.48 -17.88
N GLU A 71 -12.83 24.77 -18.43
CA GLU A 71 -12.01 25.93 -18.07
C GLU A 71 -12.36 27.18 -18.86
N VAL A 72 -13.38 27.15 -19.73
CA VAL A 72 -13.79 28.29 -20.56
C VAL A 72 -15.10 28.89 -20.04
N ALA A 73 -15.08 30.15 -19.60
CA ALA A 73 -16.27 30.85 -19.11
C ALA A 73 -17.32 31.11 -20.20
N ALA A 74 -16.85 31.26 -21.45
CA ALA A 74 -17.71 31.54 -22.60
C ALA A 74 -18.50 30.31 -23.11
N VAL A 75 -18.17 29.10 -22.65
CA VAL A 75 -18.91 27.87 -22.97
C VAL A 75 -20.13 27.78 -22.07
N ALA A 76 -21.31 27.91 -22.67
CA ALA A 76 -22.60 27.88 -21.99
C ALA A 76 -23.16 26.47 -21.79
N ALA A 77 -22.94 25.60 -22.78
CA ALA A 77 -23.40 24.21 -22.75
C ALA A 77 -22.55 23.34 -23.68
N VAL A 78 -22.46 22.06 -23.34
CA VAL A 78 -21.88 21.00 -24.18
C VAL A 78 -22.92 19.89 -24.26
N ASP A 79 -23.25 19.45 -25.48
CA ASP A 79 -24.18 18.35 -25.74
C ASP A 79 -23.46 17.26 -26.54
N CYS A 80 -23.51 16.01 -26.08
CA CYS A 80 -22.89 14.89 -26.79
C CYS A 80 -23.91 13.92 -27.38
N ALA A 81 -23.58 13.41 -28.56
CA ALA A 81 -24.19 12.25 -29.20
C ALA A 81 -23.10 11.20 -29.50
N ALA A 82 -23.50 10.08 -30.10
CA ALA A 82 -22.57 8.96 -30.35
C ALA A 82 -21.33 9.33 -31.19
N GLU A 83 -21.49 10.25 -32.14
CA GLU A 83 -20.43 10.66 -33.10
C GLU A 83 -20.34 12.19 -33.25
N SER A 84 -20.91 12.95 -32.31
CA SER A 84 -20.83 14.39 -32.34
C SER A 84 -20.81 15.04 -30.96
N ILE A 85 -20.13 16.18 -30.89
CA ILE A 85 -20.12 17.06 -29.72
C ILE A 85 -20.51 18.46 -30.18
N THR A 86 -21.46 19.07 -29.47
CA THR A 86 -21.93 20.43 -29.76
C THR A 86 -21.56 21.34 -28.60
N VAL A 87 -20.83 22.41 -28.89
CA VAL A 87 -20.43 23.44 -27.92
C VAL A 87 -21.23 24.70 -28.19
N THR A 88 -21.97 25.18 -27.19
CA THR A 88 -22.74 26.43 -27.28
C THR A 88 -22.01 27.54 -26.54
N PHE A 89 -21.80 28.67 -27.19
CA PHE A 89 -21.15 29.85 -26.60
C PHE A 89 -22.18 30.89 -26.14
N ASN A 90 -21.87 31.63 -25.07
CA ASN A 90 -22.68 32.77 -24.60
C ASN A 90 -22.11 34.14 -25.04
N GLU A 91 -20.94 34.16 -25.66
CA GLU A 91 -20.24 35.37 -26.09
C GLU A 91 -19.84 35.29 -27.57
N THR A 92 -20.26 36.28 -28.36
CA THR A 92 -19.96 36.34 -29.80
C THR A 92 -18.46 36.43 -30.08
N ALA A 93 -17.71 37.21 -29.31
CA ALA A 93 -16.27 37.36 -29.49
C ALA A 93 -15.52 36.04 -29.26
N ALA A 94 -15.90 35.28 -28.23
CA ALA A 94 -15.34 33.95 -27.98
C ALA A 94 -15.69 32.96 -29.09
N PHE A 95 -16.93 32.98 -29.58
CA PHE A 95 -17.35 32.16 -30.72
C PHE A 95 -16.54 32.49 -31.99
N GLU A 96 -16.34 33.77 -32.31
CA GLU A 96 -15.58 34.22 -33.47
C GLU A 96 -14.10 33.81 -33.38
N GLN A 97 -13.48 33.97 -32.21
CA GLN A 97 -12.10 33.53 -31.96
C GLN A 97 -11.97 32.02 -32.13
N THR A 98 -12.82 31.25 -31.45
CA THR A 98 -12.90 29.79 -31.58
C THR A 98 -13.07 29.36 -33.03
N SER A 99 -13.94 30.04 -33.78
CA SER A 99 -14.18 29.72 -35.19
C SER A 99 -12.93 29.91 -36.04
N SER A 100 -12.14 30.95 -35.76
CA SER A 100 -10.87 31.18 -36.43
C SER A 100 -9.82 30.12 -36.07
N ASP A 101 -9.68 29.83 -34.77
CA ASP A 101 -8.59 28.97 -34.28
C ASP A 101 -8.85 27.49 -34.60
N TRP A 102 -10.06 27.00 -34.35
CA TRP A 102 -10.36 25.58 -34.51
C TRP A 102 -10.54 25.17 -35.97
N GLN A 103 -10.98 26.09 -36.85
CA GLN A 103 -11.06 25.81 -38.29
C GLN A 103 -9.69 25.58 -38.93
N ALA A 104 -8.61 26.07 -38.31
CA ALA A 104 -7.24 25.88 -38.79
C ALA A 104 -6.64 24.53 -38.38
N LEU A 105 -7.34 23.73 -37.57
CA LEU A 105 -6.88 22.44 -37.08
C LEU A 105 -7.48 21.31 -37.93
N ASP A 106 -6.64 20.33 -38.26
CA ASP A 106 -7.08 19.09 -38.90
C ASP A 106 -7.75 18.18 -37.85
N ASP A 107 -6.96 17.73 -36.87
CA ASP A 107 -7.42 16.92 -35.74
C ASP A 107 -7.10 17.65 -34.42
N PHE A 108 -8.03 17.63 -33.46
CA PHE A 108 -7.79 18.15 -32.11
C PHE A 108 -8.68 17.42 -31.09
N VAL A 109 -8.40 17.60 -29.79
CA VAL A 109 -9.17 16.97 -28.72
C VAL A 109 -9.98 18.01 -27.95
N MET A 110 -11.25 17.71 -27.72
CA MET A 110 -12.07 18.42 -26.74
C MET A 110 -12.15 17.58 -25.46
N VAL A 111 -11.84 18.21 -24.33
CA VAL A 111 -11.98 17.62 -22.99
C VAL A 111 -13.16 18.28 -22.28
N THR A 112 -14.08 17.48 -21.77
CA THR A 112 -15.28 17.91 -21.04
C THR A 112 -15.36 17.21 -19.68
N ASN A 113 -16.10 17.80 -18.75
CA ASN A 113 -16.37 17.24 -17.43
C ASN A 113 -17.88 17.30 -17.16
N HIS A 114 -18.56 16.19 -17.42
CA HIS A 114 -19.96 15.93 -17.15
C HIS A 114 -20.99 16.93 -17.70
N ALA A 115 -20.55 17.88 -18.52
CA ALA A 115 -21.45 18.78 -19.23
C ALA A 115 -22.26 17.96 -20.25
N GLY A 116 -23.59 17.92 -20.10
CA GLY A 116 -24.49 17.22 -21.03
C GLY A 116 -24.47 15.69 -20.97
N ASN A 117 -23.97 15.08 -19.88
CA ASN A 117 -23.77 13.62 -19.75
C ASN A 117 -22.83 13.01 -20.81
N CYS A 118 -21.82 13.78 -21.23
CA CYS A 118 -20.84 13.36 -22.24
C CYS A 118 -19.87 12.24 -21.77
N ASP A 119 -19.79 12.00 -20.47
CA ASP A 119 -18.81 11.11 -19.85
C ASP A 119 -19.44 10.24 -18.75
N VAL A 120 -18.65 9.26 -18.30
CA VAL A 120 -19.00 8.46 -17.12
C VAL A 120 -18.93 9.38 -15.91
N GLU A 121 -19.79 9.14 -14.92
CA GLU A 121 -19.76 9.88 -13.67
C GLU A 121 -18.35 9.90 -13.06
N ASN A 122 -17.86 11.10 -12.72
CA ASN A 122 -16.51 11.37 -12.19
C ASN A 122 -15.34 11.22 -13.19
N GLU A 123 -15.62 11.08 -14.49
CA GLU A 123 -14.59 11.08 -15.53
C GLU A 123 -14.65 12.34 -16.38
N ARG A 124 -13.49 12.71 -16.95
CA ARG A 124 -13.45 13.67 -18.05
C ARG A 124 -13.61 12.94 -19.37
N GLY A 125 -14.52 13.40 -20.22
CA GLY A 125 -14.66 12.90 -21.57
C GLY A 125 -13.59 13.47 -22.51
N PHE A 126 -12.86 12.60 -23.21
CA PHE A 126 -11.94 12.98 -24.29
C PHE A 126 -12.61 12.70 -25.62
N PHE A 127 -12.66 13.69 -26.51
CA PHE A 127 -13.28 13.57 -27.82
C PHE A 127 -12.29 14.00 -28.89
N VAL A 128 -11.89 13.06 -29.74
CA VAL A 128 -11.07 13.37 -30.92
C VAL A 128 -12.01 13.91 -31.98
N VAL A 129 -11.74 15.13 -32.43
CA VAL A 129 -12.54 15.87 -33.39
C VAL A 129 -11.97 15.69 -34.78
N ASP A 130 -12.82 15.24 -35.71
CA ASP A 130 -12.47 15.01 -37.10
C ASP A 130 -12.84 16.22 -37.98
N THR A 131 -14.00 16.83 -37.72
CA THR A 131 -14.46 18.02 -38.45
C THR A 131 -15.31 18.93 -37.57
N VAL A 132 -15.29 20.23 -37.86
CA VAL A 132 -16.07 21.26 -37.14
C VAL A 132 -16.94 22.07 -38.09
N THR A 133 -18.13 22.41 -37.62
CA THR A 133 -19.04 23.33 -38.30
C THR A 133 -19.49 24.42 -37.33
N PHE A 134 -19.68 25.64 -37.86
CA PHE A 134 -19.90 26.84 -37.06
C PHE A 134 -21.26 27.47 -37.45
N ASP A 135 -22.14 27.65 -36.47
CA ASP A 135 -23.41 28.35 -36.62
C ASP A 135 -23.39 29.66 -35.83
N ALA A 136 -23.10 30.75 -36.54
CA ALA A 136 -23.05 32.09 -35.95
C ALA A 136 -24.41 32.62 -35.47
N ALA A 137 -25.54 32.09 -35.98
CA ALA A 137 -26.87 32.54 -35.57
C ALA A 137 -27.23 32.01 -34.18
N THR A 138 -26.76 30.81 -33.85
CA THR A 138 -27.01 30.16 -32.55
C THR A 138 -25.77 30.12 -31.64
N LEU A 139 -24.63 30.64 -32.11
CA LEU A 139 -23.32 30.59 -31.44
C LEU A 139 -22.89 29.15 -31.09
N LYS A 140 -23.12 28.21 -32.01
CA LYS A 140 -22.84 26.79 -31.82
C LYS A 140 -21.72 26.30 -32.70
N VAL A 141 -20.83 25.51 -32.10
CA VAL A 141 -19.85 24.69 -32.81
C VAL A 141 -20.34 23.25 -32.76
N VAL A 142 -20.57 22.63 -33.91
CA VAL A 142 -20.93 21.22 -34.00
C VAL A 142 -19.76 20.48 -34.61
N ALA A 143 -19.15 19.61 -33.83
CA ALA A 143 -18.02 18.79 -34.22
C ALA A 143 -18.45 17.34 -34.46
N ASN A 144 -18.00 16.74 -35.56
CA ASN A 144 -17.97 15.29 -35.69
C ASN A 144 -16.77 14.80 -34.87
N ALA A 145 -17.05 13.96 -33.89
CA ALA A 145 -16.05 13.54 -32.92
C ALA A 145 -16.39 12.17 -32.36
N HIS A 146 -15.37 11.40 -32.04
CA HIS A 146 -15.53 10.11 -31.38
C HIS A 146 -14.91 10.14 -29.99
N LYS A 147 -15.57 9.46 -29.06
CA LYS A 147 -15.08 9.33 -27.68
C LYS A 147 -13.78 8.53 -27.67
N SER A 148 -12.84 9.00 -26.87
CA SER A 148 -11.49 8.44 -26.70
C SER A 148 -11.10 8.49 -25.22
N ASP A 149 -9.83 8.26 -24.94
CA ASP A 149 -9.25 8.23 -23.59
C ASP A 149 -7.84 8.85 -23.57
N VAL A 150 -7.24 8.94 -22.38
CA VAL A 150 -5.87 9.43 -22.22
C VAL A 150 -4.87 8.57 -22.99
N ALA A 151 -5.06 7.24 -23.02
CA ALA A 151 -4.15 6.31 -23.68
C ALA A 151 -4.05 6.54 -25.20
N ASN A 152 -5.11 7.04 -25.84
CA ASN A 152 -5.13 7.28 -27.29
C ASN A 152 -4.89 8.74 -27.67
N THR A 153 -5.03 9.67 -26.73
CA THR A 153 -4.94 11.11 -26.98
C THR A 153 -3.68 11.77 -26.45
N ALA A 154 -2.96 11.13 -25.52
CA ALA A 154 -1.69 11.64 -25.00
C ALA A 154 -0.47 10.90 -25.58
N LEU A 155 0.66 11.61 -25.67
CA LEU A 155 2.00 11.07 -25.94
C LEU A 155 2.68 10.63 -24.64
N SER A 156 2.48 11.40 -23.57
CA SER A 156 2.98 11.09 -22.24
C SER A 156 2.06 11.64 -21.15
N THR A 157 2.19 11.05 -19.97
CA THR A 157 1.42 11.42 -18.78
C THR A 157 2.37 11.54 -17.61
N GLN A 158 2.26 12.64 -16.87
CA GLN A 158 2.91 12.83 -15.59
C GLN A 158 1.84 13.00 -14.51
N ILE A 159 1.95 12.21 -13.46
CA ILE A 159 1.06 12.21 -12.32
C ILE A 159 1.91 12.57 -11.11
N ILE A 160 1.53 13.66 -10.45
CA ILE A 160 2.10 14.07 -9.18
C ILE A 160 0.98 13.95 -8.16
N PHE A 161 1.23 13.19 -7.09
CA PHE A 161 0.28 13.01 -6.02
C PHE A 161 0.91 13.41 -4.68
N SER A 162 0.16 14.25 -3.98
CA SER A 162 0.40 14.75 -2.64
C SER A 162 -0.99 14.93 -2.04
N ASN A 163 -1.26 14.37 -0.86
CA ASN A 163 -2.42 14.74 -0.03
C ASN A 163 -3.77 14.13 -0.46
N VAL A 164 -3.81 12.98 -1.13
CA VAL A 164 -5.06 12.43 -1.64
C VAL A 164 -5.99 11.82 -0.56
N PRO A 165 -7.26 12.29 -0.43
CA PRO A 165 -8.21 11.85 0.56
C PRO A 165 -8.73 10.47 0.28
N VAL A 166 -8.81 9.69 1.35
CA VAL A 166 -9.53 8.43 1.37
C VAL A 166 -10.63 8.50 2.43
N THR A 167 -11.86 8.18 2.06
CA THR A 167 -12.97 8.06 3.00
C THR A 167 -12.80 6.82 3.88
N ASN A 168 -12.74 7.05 5.18
CA ASN A 168 -12.50 6.07 6.23
C ASN A 168 -13.73 5.17 6.50
N PRO A 169 -13.61 3.83 6.48
CA PRO A 169 -14.76 2.96 6.73
C PRO A 169 -14.75 2.34 8.13
N ALA A 170 -13.60 2.15 8.78
CA ALA A 170 -13.48 1.71 10.18
C ALA A 170 -12.01 1.65 10.65
N LYS A 171 -11.75 2.19 11.86
CA LYS A 171 -10.54 2.05 12.72
C LYS A 171 -9.16 2.52 12.19
N ARG A 172 -9.06 3.09 10.99
CA ARG A 172 -7.86 3.81 10.54
C ARG A 172 -8.11 5.31 10.60
N ASP A 173 -7.15 6.14 10.94
CA ASP A 173 -7.28 7.59 10.77
C ASP A 173 -6.33 8.00 9.66
N ILE A 174 -6.89 8.44 8.53
CA ILE A 174 -6.12 8.92 7.40
C ILE A 174 -6.23 10.43 7.46
N SER A 175 -5.11 11.14 7.36
CA SER A 175 -5.05 12.60 7.36
C SER A 175 -4.17 13.12 6.22
N TRP A 176 -4.29 14.41 5.93
CA TRP A 176 -3.71 15.02 4.74
C TRP A 176 -3.19 16.41 5.10
N ASP A 177 -1.98 16.71 4.67
CA ASP A 177 -1.37 18.03 4.73
C ASP A 177 -0.30 18.14 3.64
N ASP A 178 0.33 19.30 3.48
CA ASP A 178 1.34 19.58 2.45
C ASP A 178 2.52 18.58 2.35
N GLU A 179 2.67 17.67 3.32
CA GLU A 179 3.73 16.65 3.36
C GLU A 179 3.27 15.28 2.79
N GLY A 180 1.97 15.05 2.55
CA GLY A 180 1.48 13.88 1.84
C GLY A 180 0.23 13.20 2.41
N VAL A 181 0.06 11.91 2.10
CA VAL A 181 -1.05 11.08 2.62
C VAL A 181 -0.61 10.40 3.90
N HIS A 182 -1.13 10.83 5.05
CA HIS A 182 -0.85 10.23 6.36
C HIS A 182 -1.85 9.12 6.67
N ILE A 183 -1.39 7.92 6.98
CA ILE A 183 -2.22 6.76 7.31
C ILE A 183 -1.82 6.27 8.68
N THR A 184 -2.71 6.46 9.66
CA THR A 184 -2.58 5.82 10.95
C THR A 184 -3.46 4.59 11.06
N ASN A 185 -2.89 3.50 11.56
CA ASN A 185 -3.59 2.25 11.76
C ASN A 185 -3.26 1.72 13.16
N THR A 186 -4.26 1.15 13.82
CA THR A 186 -4.06 0.39 15.05
C THR A 186 -4.86 -0.89 14.97
N LEU A 187 -4.13 -2.00 14.87
CA LEU A 187 -4.66 -3.35 14.88
C LEU A 187 -4.28 -4.00 16.21
N ALA A 188 -5.22 -4.70 16.83
CA ALA A 188 -4.93 -5.54 17.98
C ALA A 188 -5.86 -6.75 17.97
N LEU A 189 -5.31 -7.94 18.22
CA LEU A 189 -6.11 -9.10 18.54
C LEU A 189 -6.58 -9.01 20.00
N PRO A 190 -7.76 -9.56 20.35
CA PRO A 190 -8.13 -9.75 21.74
C PRO A 190 -7.05 -10.53 22.51
N ALA A 191 -6.88 -10.22 23.78
CA ALA A 191 -5.95 -10.99 24.63
C ALA A 191 -6.38 -12.47 24.68
N ALA A 192 -5.38 -13.35 24.76
CA ALA A 192 -5.55 -14.80 24.75
C ALA A 192 -6.27 -15.34 23.49
N THR A 193 -5.98 -14.77 22.31
CA THR A 193 -6.52 -15.26 21.05
C THR A 193 -5.78 -16.53 20.62
N THR A 194 -6.50 -17.64 20.46
CA THR A 194 -5.93 -18.87 19.89
C THR A 194 -5.59 -18.66 18.41
N LEU A 195 -4.31 -18.73 18.07
CA LEU A 195 -3.85 -18.63 16.69
C LEU A 195 -3.87 -20.00 16.00
N PHE A 196 -3.50 -21.05 16.74
CA PHE A 196 -3.40 -22.41 16.20
C PHE A 196 -3.65 -23.47 17.26
N THR A 197 -4.29 -24.57 16.86
CA THR A 197 -4.43 -25.80 17.66
C THR A 197 -4.29 -27.03 16.79
N ALA A 198 -3.44 -27.96 17.21
CA ALA A 198 -3.35 -29.31 16.67
C ALA A 198 -3.69 -30.30 17.79
N ASP A 199 -4.97 -30.49 18.08
CA ASP A 199 -5.41 -31.30 19.21
C ASP A 199 -4.94 -32.77 19.10
N PRO A 200 -4.48 -33.39 20.20
CA PRO A 200 -4.26 -32.83 21.55
C PRO A 200 -2.84 -32.25 21.77
N TYR A 201 -2.04 -32.11 20.71
CA TYR A 201 -0.57 -31.99 20.77
C TYR A 201 -0.05 -30.58 21.03
N VAL A 202 -0.61 -29.56 20.38
CA VAL A 202 -0.09 -28.18 20.44
C VAL A 202 -1.23 -27.18 20.45
N ALA A 203 -1.08 -26.13 21.27
CA ALA A 203 -1.86 -24.91 21.20
C ALA A 203 -0.93 -23.68 21.19
N ILE A 204 -1.19 -22.74 20.28
CA ILE A 204 -0.49 -21.45 20.17
C ILE A 204 -1.51 -20.35 20.40
N THR A 205 -1.23 -19.51 21.39
CA THR A 205 -2.10 -18.41 21.80
C THR A 205 -1.34 -17.10 21.75
N ALA A 206 -1.94 -16.07 21.15
CA ALA A 206 -1.50 -14.69 21.28
C ALA A 206 -2.08 -14.10 22.56
N ASP A 207 -1.21 -13.91 23.55
CA ASP A 207 -1.54 -13.20 24.78
C ASP A 207 -1.63 -11.69 24.50
N GLU A 208 -0.75 -11.21 23.62
CA GLU A 208 -0.78 -9.87 23.03
C GLU A 208 -0.41 -9.97 21.55
N ALA A 209 -1.15 -9.27 20.69
CA ALA A 209 -0.73 -9.05 19.31
C ALA A 209 -1.30 -7.70 18.88
N SER A 210 -0.43 -6.71 18.75
CA SER A 210 -0.82 -5.37 18.31
C SER A 210 0.19 -4.78 17.34
N LEU A 211 -0.34 -3.95 16.44
CA LEU A 211 0.38 -3.19 15.45
C LEU A 211 -0.20 -1.77 15.45
N SER A 212 0.64 -0.78 15.73
CA SER A 212 0.35 0.62 15.44
C SER A 212 1.26 1.07 14.31
N SER A 213 0.72 1.86 13.39
CA SER A 213 1.52 2.47 12.34
C SER A 213 1.02 3.86 11.99
N ALA A 214 1.94 4.71 11.52
CA ALA A 214 1.68 6.00 10.93
C ALA A 214 2.56 6.15 9.69
N MET A 215 1.98 6.36 8.51
CA MET A 215 2.74 6.35 7.25
C MET A 215 2.40 7.55 6.36
N THR A 216 3.39 8.13 5.70
CA THR A 216 3.22 9.19 4.70
C THR A 216 3.70 8.71 3.35
N PHE A 217 2.92 8.98 2.29
CA PHE A 217 3.27 8.64 0.91
C PHE A 217 3.27 9.88 0.02
N SER A 218 4.29 9.99 -0.82
CA SER A 218 4.34 10.93 -1.93
C SER A 218 5.09 10.34 -3.12
N GLY A 219 4.91 10.91 -4.31
CA GLY A 219 5.67 10.45 -5.45
C GLY A 219 5.31 11.09 -6.77
N VAL A 220 6.06 10.68 -7.78
CA VAL A 220 5.88 11.07 -9.17
C VAL A 220 5.92 9.84 -10.06
N LEU A 221 4.96 9.77 -10.97
CA LEU A 221 4.99 8.86 -12.10
C LEU A 221 5.02 9.68 -13.38
N LYS A 222 5.92 9.31 -14.30
CA LYS A 222 5.92 9.77 -15.67
C LYS A 222 6.06 8.60 -16.61
N TYR A 223 5.21 8.53 -17.63
CA TYR A 223 5.34 7.52 -18.67
C TYR A 223 5.01 8.09 -20.06
N SER A 224 5.70 7.57 -21.06
CA SER A 224 5.40 7.73 -22.47
C SER A 224 4.49 6.59 -22.92
N ILE A 225 3.53 6.87 -23.80
CA ILE A 225 2.53 5.90 -24.27
C ILE A 225 3.02 5.16 -25.53
N ILE A 226 3.77 5.83 -26.41
CA ILE A 226 4.26 5.25 -27.68
C ILE A 226 5.74 5.60 -27.91
N PRO A 227 6.68 4.63 -27.74
CA PRO A 227 6.47 3.31 -27.14
C PRO A 227 6.13 3.45 -25.65
N LEU A 228 5.39 2.48 -25.11
CA LEU A 228 5.09 2.43 -23.68
C LEU A 228 6.39 2.32 -22.89
N LYS A 229 6.68 3.34 -22.08
CA LYS A 229 7.89 3.41 -21.27
C LYS A 229 7.63 4.21 -20.00
N VAL A 230 7.97 3.64 -18.86
CA VAL A 230 8.05 4.39 -17.60
C VAL A 230 9.34 5.22 -17.64
N ASP A 231 9.18 6.54 -17.62
CA ASP A 231 10.28 7.51 -17.69
C ASP A 231 10.75 7.94 -16.30
N GLU A 232 9.85 7.96 -15.33
CA GLU A 232 10.13 8.31 -13.94
C GLU A 232 9.12 7.57 -13.06
N LEU A 233 9.58 6.89 -12.02
CA LEU A 233 8.73 6.29 -11.00
C LEU A 233 9.49 6.36 -9.68
N ALA A 234 9.23 7.44 -8.95
CA ALA A 234 9.83 7.71 -7.66
C ALA A 234 8.76 7.81 -6.57
N LEU A 235 9.03 7.15 -5.45
CA LEU A 235 8.11 7.01 -4.33
C LEU A 235 8.87 7.24 -3.03
N ASP A 236 8.31 8.11 -2.21
CA ASP A 236 8.78 8.35 -0.85
C ASP A 236 7.75 7.80 0.13
N ILE A 237 8.24 6.98 1.05
CA ILE A 237 7.46 6.38 2.14
C ILE A 237 8.17 6.73 3.45
N ASP A 238 7.50 7.51 4.28
CA ASP A 238 7.90 7.75 5.67
C ASP A 238 6.98 6.94 6.56
N THR A 239 7.52 6.20 7.52
CA THR A 239 6.71 5.33 8.37
C THR A 239 7.24 5.23 9.79
N VAL A 240 6.28 5.22 10.71
CA VAL A 240 6.44 4.79 12.09
C VAL A 240 5.67 3.50 12.27
N PHE A 241 6.33 2.52 12.87
CA PHE A 241 5.74 1.22 13.17
C PHE A 241 6.03 0.84 14.61
N ASP A 242 5.03 0.32 15.30
CA ASP A 242 5.16 -0.26 16.63
C ASP A 242 4.37 -1.58 16.67
N ALA A 243 5.06 -2.69 16.84
CA ALA A 243 4.47 -4.01 16.97
C ALA A 243 4.78 -4.62 18.34
N ARG A 244 3.78 -5.30 18.92
CA ARG A 244 3.91 -6.09 20.14
C ARG A 244 3.34 -7.47 19.90
N LEU A 245 4.10 -8.49 20.26
CA LEU A 245 3.72 -9.88 20.13
C LEU A 245 4.09 -10.64 21.40
N GLY A 246 3.10 -11.02 22.19
CA GLY A 246 3.21 -11.96 23.30
C GLY A 246 2.56 -13.28 22.92
N LEU A 247 3.30 -14.37 22.97
CA LEU A 247 2.83 -15.71 22.61
C LEU A 247 3.01 -16.70 23.75
N THR A 248 2.02 -17.57 23.94
CA THR A 248 2.10 -18.80 24.70
C THR A 248 2.00 -19.99 23.76
N VAL A 249 3.02 -20.84 23.76
CA VAL A 249 3.08 -22.11 23.02
C VAL A 249 3.06 -23.26 24.01
N ALA A 250 1.98 -24.04 23.99
CA ALA A 250 1.82 -25.23 24.84
C ALA A 250 1.92 -26.50 23.99
N ALA A 251 3.03 -27.21 24.10
CA ALA A 251 3.23 -28.54 23.54
C ALA A 251 2.97 -29.61 24.62
N THR A 252 2.10 -30.57 24.35
CA THR A 252 1.73 -31.64 25.29
C THR A 252 2.45 -32.96 25.00
N ALA A 253 3.06 -33.07 23.82
CA ALA A 253 3.86 -34.19 23.35
C ALA A 253 4.88 -33.69 22.32
N PRO A 254 5.83 -34.54 21.86
CA PRO A 254 6.79 -34.15 20.84
C PRO A 254 6.07 -33.65 19.58
N TYR A 255 6.50 -32.49 19.07
CA TYR A 255 5.90 -31.85 17.91
C TYR A 255 6.94 -31.06 17.13
N ALA A 256 6.87 -31.11 15.81
CA ALA A 256 7.65 -30.27 14.92
C ALA A 256 6.74 -29.73 13.82
N GLY A 257 6.77 -28.42 13.60
CA GLY A 257 5.94 -27.79 12.58
C GLY A 257 6.10 -26.29 12.52
N ASN A 258 5.58 -25.71 11.45
CA ASN A 258 5.47 -24.26 11.28
C ASN A 258 4.00 -23.86 11.24
N PHE A 259 3.74 -22.64 11.68
CA PHE A 259 2.42 -22.03 11.65
C PHE A 259 2.54 -20.58 11.23
N THR A 260 1.57 -20.12 10.45
CA THR A 260 1.43 -18.71 10.06
C THR A 260 -0.03 -18.32 10.23
N TYR A 261 -0.26 -17.31 11.06
CA TYR A 261 -1.47 -16.53 11.11
C TYR A 261 -1.30 -15.32 10.18
N ASP A 262 -1.92 -15.41 9.02
CA ASP A 262 -1.94 -14.35 8.01
C ASP A 262 -3.41 -13.93 7.80
N PRO A 263 -3.91 -12.94 8.56
CA PRO A 263 -5.17 -12.31 8.23
C PRO A 263 -5.00 -11.67 6.85
N GLU A 264 -5.87 -11.98 5.89
CA GLU A 264 -5.87 -11.37 4.54
C GLU A 264 -5.52 -9.86 4.61
N ASP A 265 -4.74 -9.38 3.63
CA ASP A 265 -4.25 -8.01 3.54
C ASP A 265 -5.19 -7.03 4.22
N LEU A 266 -4.65 -6.29 5.18
CA LEU A 266 -5.43 -5.34 5.96
C LEU A 266 -5.91 -4.25 4.98
N ALA A 267 -7.14 -4.38 4.46
CA ALA A 267 -7.87 -3.50 3.53
C ALA A 267 -7.05 -2.55 2.65
N TYR A 268 -7.24 -2.66 1.34
CA TYR A 268 -6.71 -1.70 0.37
C TYR A 268 -7.50 -0.39 0.42
N ASN A 269 -6.77 0.73 0.50
CA ASN A 269 -7.32 2.07 0.40
C ASN A 269 -6.90 2.69 -0.92
N PHE A 270 -7.75 2.58 -1.94
CA PHE A 270 -7.44 3.09 -3.26
C PHE A 270 -7.93 4.52 -3.42
N VAL A 271 -7.05 5.40 -3.88
CA VAL A 271 -7.40 6.51 -4.73
C VAL A 271 -7.67 5.97 -6.12
N ASP A 272 -8.83 6.29 -6.67
CA ASP A 272 -9.16 5.99 -8.05
C ASP A 272 -9.41 7.30 -8.80
N ILE A 273 -8.61 7.55 -9.83
CA ILE A 273 -8.93 8.52 -10.87
C ILE A 273 -9.38 7.67 -12.06
N PRO A 274 -10.70 7.55 -12.26
CA PRO A 274 -11.21 6.58 -13.21
C PRO A 274 -10.66 6.85 -14.62
N GLY A 275 -10.28 5.76 -15.30
CA GLY A 275 -9.66 5.80 -16.63
C GLY A 275 -8.18 6.21 -16.66
N ILE A 276 -7.59 6.66 -15.54
CA ILE A 276 -6.20 7.16 -15.50
C ILE A 276 -5.32 6.28 -14.60
N ILE A 277 -5.62 6.26 -13.31
CA ILE A 277 -4.79 5.63 -12.30
C ILE A 277 -5.63 5.11 -11.14
N LYS A 278 -5.28 3.93 -10.65
CA LYS A 278 -5.71 3.43 -9.34
C LYS A 278 -4.49 3.20 -8.47
N LEU A 279 -4.46 3.86 -7.33
CA LEU A 279 -3.31 3.99 -6.45
C LEU A 279 -3.74 3.76 -5.00
N GLY A 280 -3.12 2.87 -4.26
CA GLY A 280 -3.47 2.74 -2.85
C GLY A 280 -2.55 1.83 -2.07
N PRO A 281 -2.25 2.14 -0.80
CA PRO A 281 -1.47 1.24 0.01
C PRO A 281 -2.30 0.06 0.48
N ALA A 282 -1.64 -1.09 0.52
CA ALA A 282 -2.01 -2.32 1.16
C ALA A 282 -1.07 -2.52 2.34
N LEU A 283 -1.62 -2.97 3.46
CA LEU A 283 -0.83 -3.27 4.66
C LEU A 283 -0.91 -4.76 4.94
N GLY A 284 0.24 -5.42 4.92
CA GLY A 284 0.39 -6.82 5.32
C GLY A 284 0.79 -6.91 6.79
N PHE A 285 0.19 -7.83 7.52
CA PHE A 285 0.59 -8.18 8.89
C PHE A 285 0.39 -9.68 9.09
N ALA A 286 1.48 -10.42 9.18
CA ALA A 286 1.44 -11.85 9.48
C ALA A 286 2.28 -12.16 10.72
N ILE A 287 1.81 -13.13 11.50
CA ILE A 287 2.51 -13.69 12.66
C ILE A 287 2.76 -15.15 12.37
N GLY A 288 3.97 -15.65 12.56
CA GLY A 288 4.22 -17.08 12.50
C GLY A 288 5.08 -17.59 13.64
N VAL A 289 5.11 -18.91 13.76
CA VAL A 289 5.89 -19.65 14.76
C VAL A 289 6.45 -20.89 14.11
N GLU A 290 7.76 -21.08 14.22
CA GLU A 290 8.40 -22.38 13.99
C GLU A 290 8.62 -23.06 15.34
N LEU A 291 8.10 -24.27 15.50
CA LEU A 291 8.13 -25.02 16.75
C LEU A 291 8.83 -26.36 16.53
N GLU A 292 9.79 -26.66 17.40
CA GLU A 292 10.37 -27.98 17.58
C GLU A 292 10.37 -28.28 19.08
N ALA A 293 9.62 -29.28 19.53
CA ALA A 293 9.57 -29.70 20.92
C ALA A 293 9.79 -31.21 21.00
N ASP A 294 10.72 -31.65 21.84
CA ASP A 294 11.00 -33.07 22.05
C ASP A 294 10.14 -33.72 23.15
N ALA A 295 9.47 -32.88 23.94
CA ALA A 295 8.66 -33.27 25.09
C ALA A 295 7.58 -32.22 25.40
N LYS A 296 6.82 -32.47 26.46
CA LYS A 296 5.83 -31.52 26.97
C LYS A 296 6.54 -30.28 27.52
N ALA A 297 6.12 -29.11 27.04
CA ALA A 297 6.62 -27.83 27.52
C ALA A 297 5.60 -26.73 27.25
N THR A 298 5.61 -25.69 28.09
CA THR A 298 4.98 -24.42 27.77
C THR A 298 6.06 -23.37 27.66
N VAL A 299 6.09 -22.65 26.55
CA VAL A 299 7.03 -21.55 26.30
C VAL A 299 6.22 -20.27 26.12
N THR A 300 6.65 -19.21 26.78
CA THR A 300 6.10 -17.87 26.61
C THR A 300 7.15 -16.97 26.00
N THR A 301 6.81 -16.19 24.98
CA THR A 301 7.73 -15.25 24.33
C THR A 301 7.07 -13.88 24.21
N ASP A 302 7.82 -12.82 24.48
CA ASP A 302 7.41 -11.45 24.25
C ASP A 302 8.39 -10.77 23.30
N LEU A 303 7.89 -10.20 22.21
CA LEU A 303 8.63 -9.44 21.21
C LEU A 303 7.98 -8.06 21.06
N GLY A 304 8.78 -7.02 21.26
CA GLY A 304 8.45 -5.64 20.91
C GLY A 304 9.36 -5.19 19.78
N LEU A 305 8.79 -4.53 18.79
CA LEU A 305 9.50 -4.02 17.62
C LEU A 305 9.00 -2.62 17.31
N SER A 306 9.91 -1.67 17.09
CA SER A 306 9.58 -0.28 16.78
C SER A 306 10.54 0.30 15.74
N PHE A 307 9.99 1.07 14.81
CA PHE A 307 10.72 1.84 13.82
C PHE A 307 10.27 3.29 13.95
N PRO A 308 11.01 4.15 14.66
CA PRO A 308 10.53 5.49 15.00
C PRO A 308 10.66 6.51 13.85
N ASP A 309 11.47 6.22 12.82
CA ASP A 309 11.72 7.13 11.69
C ASP A 309 12.19 6.35 10.46
N ALA A 310 11.46 5.29 10.07
CA ALA A 310 11.80 4.51 8.89
C ALA A 310 11.40 5.27 7.63
N LYS A 311 12.38 5.47 6.74
CA LYS A 311 12.20 6.18 5.48
C LYS A 311 12.67 5.34 4.32
N LEU A 312 11.95 5.44 3.22
CA LEU A 312 12.25 4.73 1.99
C LEU A 312 12.03 5.67 0.81
N HIS A 313 13.07 5.82 0.01
CA HIS A 313 12.99 6.39 -1.33
C HIS A 313 13.19 5.27 -2.34
N LEU A 314 12.15 4.92 -3.09
CA LEU A 314 12.23 3.99 -4.21
C LEU A 314 12.28 4.78 -5.51
N ASP A 315 13.31 4.54 -6.32
CA ASP A 315 13.36 4.97 -7.71
C ASP A 315 13.47 3.73 -8.60
N LEU A 316 12.33 3.37 -9.22
CA LEU A 316 12.20 2.15 -10.01
C LEU A 316 12.75 2.28 -11.42
N VAL A 317 13.09 3.49 -11.85
CA VAL A 317 13.76 3.75 -13.13
C VAL A 317 15.28 3.81 -12.92
N ASN A 318 15.72 4.41 -11.82
CA ASN A 318 17.11 4.49 -11.40
C ASN A 318 17.31 3.85 -10.02
N SER A 319 17.44 2.52 -10.02
CA SER A 319 17.63 1.75 -8.78
C SER A 319 18.83 2.18 -7.92
N SER A 320 19.84 2.84 -8.51
CA SER A 320 20.98 3.37 -7.75
C SER A 320 20.64 4.59 -6.89
N ALA A 321 19.51 5.26 -7.17
CA ALA A 321 18.98 6.34 -6.35
C ALA A 321 18.08 5.83 -5.22
N THR A 322 17.69 4.55 -5.24
CA THR A 322 16.90 3.94 -4.16
C THR A 322 17.70 3.93 -2.86
N ALA A 323 17.07 4.38 -1.77
CA ALA A 323 17.68 4.47 -0.46
C ALA A 323 16.68 4.12 0.65
N ALA A 324 17.18 3.51 1.71
CA ALA A 324 16.42 3.19 2.92
C ALA A 324 17.21 3.68 4.14
N THR A 325 16.55 4.38 5.06
CA THR A 325 17.18 4.87 6.31
C THR A 325 16.22 4.69 7.49
N GLY A 326 16.74 4.59 8.71
CA GLY A 326 15.89 4.47 9.90
C GLY A 326 15.18 3.12 10.06
N TRP A 327 15.61 2.12 9.29
CA TRP A 327 15.16 0.72 9.40
C TRP A 327 15.93 -0.08 10.46
N ASP A 328 16.75 0.58 11.29
CA ASP A 328 17.35 -0.02 12.47
C ASP A 328 16.27 -0.20 13.56
N PRO A 329 15.84 -1.44 13.88
CA PRO A 329 14.74 -1.65 14.81
C PRO A 329 15.13 -1.33 16.25
N VAL A 330 14.23 -0.65 16.98
CA VAL A 330 14.23 -0.66 18.45
C VAL A 330 13.41 -1.85 18.89
N TRP A 331 14.02 -2.80 19.59
CA TRP A 331 13.35 -4.05 19.94
C TRP A 331 13.55 -4.46 21.40
N THR A 332 12.63 -5.29 21.89
CA THR A 332 12.71 -5.98 23.18
C THR A 332 12.31 -7.42 22.97
N ALA A 333 13.10 -8.38 23.46
CA ALA A 333 12.71 -9.79 23.44
C ALA A 333 12.86 -10.42 24.83
N GLN A 334 11.89 -11.25 25.21
CA GLN A 334 11.95 -12.10 26.39
C GLN A 334 11.36 -13.45 26.06
N ALA A 335 11.87 -14.50 26.70
CA ALA A 335 11.31 -15.83 26.56
C ALA A 335 11.52 -16.65 27.83
N ASN A 336 10.54 -17.48 28.16
CA ASN A 336 10.54 -18.36 29.34
C ASN A 336 9.99 -19.74 28.99
N ILE A 337 10.43 -20.77 29.71
CA ILE A 337 9.97 -22.16 29.58
C ILE A 337 9.52 -22.73 30.93
N SER A 338 8.46 -23.52 30.94
CA SER A 338 7.82 -24.03 32.17
C SER A 338 8.32 -25.39 32.66
N GLU A 339 8.87 -26.24 31.78
CA GLU A 339 9.14 -27.66 32.06
C GLU A 339 10.46 -28.13 31.41
N LYS A 340 10.92 -29.32 31.82
CA LYS A 340 12.11 -29.97 31.25
C LYS A 340 11.84 -30.46 29.83
N ALA A 341 12.40 -29.78 28.85
CA ALA A 341 12.38 -30.18 27.45
C ALA A 341 13.54 -29.52 26.68
N ALA A 342 13.86 -30.07 25.52
CA ALA A 342 14.55 -29.35 24.46
C ALA A 342 13.49 -28.77 23.52
N VAL A 343 13.44 -27.44 23.43
CA VAL A 343 12.40 -26.73 22.67
C VAL A 343 13.01 -25.59 21.88
N GLY A 344 12.80 -25.62 20.57
CA GLY A 344 12.95 -24.47 19.68
C GLY A 344 11.60 -23.78 19.46
N VAL A 345 11.48 -22.51 19.84
CA VAL A 345 10.28 -21.70 19.56
C VAL A 345 10.72 -20.42 18.89
N ASN A 346 10.50 -20.33 17.58
CA ASN A 346 10.98 -19.21 16.77
C ASN A 346 9.80 -18.41 16.21
N PRO A 347 9.25 -17.45 16.98
CA PRO A 347 8.21 -16.58 16.45
C PRO A 347 8.79 -15.59 15.44
N TYR A 348 8.00 -15.24 14.44
CA TYR A 348 8.30 -14.20 13.47
C TYR A 348 7.09 -13.31 13.20
N VAL A 349 7.37 -12.06 12.84
CA VAL A 349 6.37 -11.07 12.41
C VAL A 349 6.79 -10.54 11.06
N GLU A 350 5.88 -10.58 10.10
CA GLU A 350 6.01 -9.96 8.79
C GLU A 350 5.14 -8.71 8.73
N LEU A 351 5.75 -7.60 8.31
CA LEU A 351 5.07 -6.34 8.06
C LEU A 351 5.27 -5.97 6.60
N GLY A 352 4.18 -5.74 5.88
CA GLY A 352 4.20 -5.33 4.48
C GLY A 352 3.56 -3.97 4.29
N VAL A 353 4.18 -3.13 3.46
CA VAL A 353 3.57 -1.95 2.86
C VAL A 353 3.71 -2.11 1.37
N GLU A 354 2.60 -2.33 0.68
CA GLU A 354 2.56 -2.37 -0.77
C GLU A 354 1.78 -1.18 -1.27
N LEU A 355 2.33 -0.43 -2.22
CA LEU A 355 1.57 0.54 -2.99
C LEU A 355 1.09 -0.15 -4.27
N ALA A 356 -0.20 -0.48 -4.27
CA ALA A 356 -0.84 -0.98 -5.47
C ALA A 356 -0.99 0.18 -6.46
N PHE A 357 -0.35 0.04 -7.63
CA PHE A 357 -0.20 1.12 -8.59
C PHE A 357 -0.53 0.61 -9.99
N THR A 358 -1.68 1.02 -10.54
CA THR A 358 -2.07 0.61 -11.90
C THR A 358 -2.40 1.80 -12.78
N ILE A 359 -1.96 1.75 -14.04
CA ILE A 359 -2.14 2.82 -15.03
C ILE A 359 -2.98 2.37 -16.22
N LEU A 360 -3.42 3.34 -17.03
CA LEU A 360 -4.24 3.12 -18.23
C LEU A 360 -5.52 2.35 -17.88
N GLY A 361 -6.21 2.76 -16.81
CA GLY A 361 -7.42 2.09 -16.33
C GLY A 361 -7.21 0.65 -15.86
N GLY A 362 -6.00 0.30 -15.40
CA GLY A 362 -5.68 -1.03 -14.87
C GLY A 362 -4.96 -1.97 -15.85
N ALA A 363 -4.63 -1.52 -17.06
CA ALA A 363 -3.99 -2.37 -18.07
C ALA A 363 -2.53 -2.72 -17.74
N ILE A 364 -1.87 -1.90 -16.93
CA ILE A 364 -0.48 -2.12 -16.51
C ILE A 364 -0.42 -1.99 -15.00
N ASP A 365 0.19 -2.99 -14.39
CA ASP A 365 0.48 -3.05 -12.96
C ASP A 365 1.95 -2.68 -12.71
N LEU A 366 2.14 -1.67 -11.88
CA LEU A 366 3.43 -1.14 -11.42
C LEU A 366 3.51 -1.19 -9.89
N SER A 367 2.68 -2.03 -9.26
CA SER A 367 2.64 -2.15 -7.80
C SER A 367 4.01 -2.44 -7.22
N THR A 368 4.32 -1.79 -6.11
CA THR A 368 5.66 -1.79 -5.53
C THR A 368 5.55 -1.59 -4.04
N GLY A 369 6.47 -2.14 -3.28
CA GLY A 369 6.37 -2.07 -1.84
C GLY A 369 7.64 -2.49 -1.13
N VAL A 370 7.49 -2.59 0.17
CA VAL A 370 8.48 -3.13 1.08
C VAL A 370 7.82 -4.15 1.97
N THR A 371 8.46 -5.30 2.12
CA THR A 371 8.16 -6.25 3.17
C THR A 371 9.33 -6.30 4.13
N SER A 372 9.02 -6.41 5.41
CA SER A 372 9.99 -6.66 6.46
C SER A 372 9.68 -7.98 7.14
N HIS A 373 10.73 -8.67 7.54
CA HIS A 373 10.65 -9.95 8.21
C HIS A 373 11.50 -9.90 9.47
N SER A 374 10.84 -9.99 10.63
CA SER A 374 11.48 -10.07 11.94
C SER A 374 11.30 -11.47 12.51
N LYS A 375 12.36 -12.07 13.03
CA LYS A 375 12.33 -13.43 13.58
C LYS A 375 13.18 -13.51 14.83
N LEU A 376 12.60 -14.01 15.90
CA LEU A 376 13.32 -14.37 17.12
C LEU A 376 13.60 -15.87 17.06
N VAL A 377 14.85 -16.27 16.99
CA VAL A 377 15.25 -17.67 17.04
C VAL A 377 15.56 -18.00 18.50
N ASN A 378 14.83 -18.91 19.11
CA ASN A 378 15.08 -19.37 20.48
C ASN A 378 15.33 -20.87 20.50
N ASP A 379 16.41 -21.26 21.16
CA ASP A 379 16.76 -22.64 21.47
C ASP A 379 16.90 -22.78 22.99
N PHE A 380 15.97 -23.52 23.60
CA PHE A 380 15.95 -23.85 25.01
C PHE A 380 16.33 -25.31 25.20
N THR A 381 17.36 -25.57 26.02
CA THR A 381 17.71 -26.93 26.42
C THR A 381 17.73 -27.03 27.94
N LEU A 382 16.76 -27.73 28.53
CA LEU A 382 16.78 -28.10 29.95
C LEU A 382 17.17 -29.57 30.11
N SER A 383 18.44 -29.83 30.44
CA SER A 383 19.01 -31.17 30.57
C SER A 383 18.99 -31.71 32.01
N ALA A 384 18.81 -30.83 33.01
CA ALA A 384 18.84 -31.18 34.43
C ALA A 384 17.78 -32.22 34.86
N SER A 385 18.17 -33.23 35.64
CA SER A 385 17.22 -34.19 36.24
C SER A 385 16.36 -33.58 37.36
N GLN A 386 15.02 -33.58 37.20
CA GLN A 386 14.08 -33.13 38.24
C GLN A 386 13.65 -34.32 39.11
N GLY A 387 14.03 -34.35 40.38
CA GLY A 387 13.65 -35.40 41.33
C GLY A 387 13.15 -34.84 42.66
N ALA A 388 12.14 -35.47 43.25
CA ALA A 388 11.69 -35.17 44.61
C ALA A 388 12.58 -35.90 45.63
N GLY A 389 13.39 -35.15 46.38
CA GLY A 389 14.16 -35.66 47.52
C GLY A 389 13.41 -35.52 48.85
N THR A 390 13.87 -36.21 49.88
CA THR A 390 13.30 -36.17 51.24
C THR A 390 13.46 -34.82 51.97
N GLU A 391 14.18 -33.86 51.38
CA GLU A 391 14.30 -32.47 51.86
C GLU A 391 13.73 -31.43 50.88
N GLY A 392 13.05 -31.88 49.81
CA GLY A 392 12.57 -31.05 48.70
C GLY A 392 13.11 -31.52 47.34
N THR A 393 12.66 -30.88 46.26
CA THR A 393 13.24 -31.06 44.92
C THR A 393 14.66 -30.54 44.87
N GLY A 394 15.63 -31.39 44.53
CA GLY A 394 17.05 -31.05 44.41
C GLY A 394 17.66 -31.67 43.15
N ILE A 395 18.64 -30.99 42.56
CA ILE A 395 19.25 -31.28 41.25
C ILE A 395 20.74 -31.61 41.46
N GLY A 396 21.31 -32.55 40.67
CA GLY A 396 22.65 -33.12 40.87
C GLY A 396 23.81 -32.37 40.20
N THR A 397 25.04 -32.66 40.65
CA THR A 397 26.28 -31.91 40.34
C THR A 397 27.22 -32.65 39.38
N ASP A 398 27.17 -32.34 38.08
CA ASP A 398 28.33 -32.51 37.19
C ASP A 398 28.14 -31.68 35.91
N ASN A 399 28.98 -30.66 35.65
CA ASN A 399 28.75 -29.72 34.55
C ASN A 399 30.00 -29.32 33.77
N THR A 400 30.33 -30.13 32.77
CA THR A 400 31.07 -29.67 31.59
C THR A 400 30.08 -29.54 30.42
N ALA A 401 30.02 -28.36 29.79
CA ALA A 401 29.25 -28.07 28.57
C ALA A 401 27.70 -28.03 28.70
N CYS A 402 27.14 -27.56 29.82
CA CYS A 402 25.69 -27.50 30.05
C CYS A 402 24.98 -28.87 30.09
N ALA A 403 25.73 -29.94 30.35
CA ALA A 403 25.22 -31.32 30.35
C ALA A 403 24.14 -31.60 31.40
N GLU A 404 24.20 -30.93 32.57
CA GLU A 404 23.16 -30.95 33.62
C GLU A 404 22.83 -29.50 34.00
N GLY A 405 22.01 -28.84 33.19
CA GLY A 405 21.74 -27.41 33.32
C GLY A 405 20.57 -26.91 32.47
N PHE A 406 20.46 -25.59 32.39
CA PHE A 406 19.55 -24.89 31.48
C PHE A 406 20.37 -24.03 30.53
N ALA A 407 20.31 -24.31 29.24
CA ALA A 407 20.91 -23.48 28.20
C ALA A 407 19.82 -22.70 27.47
N VAL A 408 20.10 -21.42 27.22
CA VAL A 408 19.29 -20.54 26.38
C VAL A 408 20.19 -19.94 25.33
N LYS A 409 19.86 -20.17 24.07
CA LYS A 409 20.37 -19.40 22.96
C LYS A 409 19.23 -18.67 22.28
N SER A 410 19.37 -17.36 22.10
CA SER A 410 18.38 -16.52 21.45
C SER A 410 19.06 -15.51 20.55
N ASP A 411 18.64 -15.44 19.29
CA ASP A 411 19.15 -14.54 18.27
C ASP A 411 17.96 -13.81 17.60
N PHE A 412 18.09 -12.50 17.39
CA PHE A 412 17.10 -11.69 16.69
C PHE A 412 17.56 -11.39 15.27
N PHE A 413 16.74 -11.76 14.29
CA PHE A 413 16.96 -11.51 12.87
C PHE A 413 15.94 -10.51 12.35
N PHE A 414 16.41 -9.57 11.54
CA PHE A 414 15.54 -8.64 10.86
C PHE A 414 16.05 -8.37 9.45
N SER A 415 15.13 -8.33 8.49
CA SER A 415 15.43 -7.92 7.11
C SER A 415 14.30 -7.10 6.50
N VAL A 416 14.66 -6.32 5.49
CA VAL A 416 13.76 -5.47 4.70
C VAL A 416 14.02 -5.75 3.23
N ILE A 417 12.96 -6.08 2.50
CA ILE A 417 13.00 -6.39 1.07
C ILE A 417 12.12 -5.37 0.35
N GLY A 418 12.71 -4.57 -0.51
CA GLY A 418 11.98 -3.76 -1.49
C GLY A 418 11.62 -4.61 -2.70
N PHE A 419 10.46 -4.35 -3.29
CA PHE A 419 10.05 -4.99 -4.54
C PHE A 419 9.28 -4.03 -5.45
N ALA A 420 9.28 -4.33 -6.74
CA ALA A 420 8.47 -3.69 -7.75
C ALA A 420 7.96 -4.77 -8.69
N THR A 421 6.66 -5.01 -8.57
CA THR A 421 5.92 -6.12 -9.15
C THR A 421 6.69 -7.43 -8.94
N GLN A 422 6.72 -8.28 -9.96
CA GLN A 422 7.55 -9.48 -10.01
C GLN A 422 8.93 -9.23 -10.66
N TRP A 423 9.22 -8.01 -11.12
CA TRP A 423 10.37 -7.74 -11.98
C TRP A 423 11.62 -7.31 -11.23
N TRP A 424 11.46 -6.72 -10.04
CA TRP A 424 12.57 -6.29 -9.21
C TRP A 424 12.30 -6.62 -7.75
N SER A 425 13.33 -7.12 -7.05
CA SER A 425 13.34 -7.30 -5.61
C SER A 425 14.77 -7.20 -5.11
N GLN A 426 14.96 -6.54 -3.97
CA GLN A 426 16.27 -6.33 -3.38
C GLN A 426 16.17 -6.29 -1.85
N GLU A 427 17.11 -6.95 -1.17
CA GLU A 427 17.33 -6.75 0.26
C GLU A 427 17.92 -5.35 0.48
N LEU A 428 17.16 -4.50 1.15
CA LEU A 428 17.53 -3.12 1.44
C LEU A 428 18.29 -3.00 2.76
N TYR A 429 17.99 -3.90 3.71
CA TYR A 429 18.59 -3.93 5.03
C TYR A 429 18.50 -5.33 5.63
N SER A 430 19.51 -5.74 6.37
CA SER A 430 19.47 -6.92 7.22
C SER A 430 20.37 -6.75 8.43
N VAL A 431 19.94 -7.33 9.56
CA VAL A 431 20.71 -7.36 10.81
C VAL A 431 20.43 -8.63 11.57
N GLU A 432 21.47 -9.15 12.22
CA GLU A 432 21.40 -10.24 13.19
C GLU A 432 21.99 -9.73 14.51
N VAL A 433 21.24 -9.89 15.59
CA VAL A 433 21.61 -9.42 16.92
C VAL A 433 21.52 -10.58 17.92
N PRO A 434 22.63 -11.02 18.52
CA PRO A 434 22.59 -11.99 19.60
C PRO A 434 21.82 -11.42 20.81
N VAL A 435 20.82 -12.16 21.30
CA VAL A 435 19.97 -11.76 22.42
C VAL A 435 20.46 -12.40 23.72
N ALA A 436 20.69 -13.71 23.69
CA ALA A 436 21.19 -14.49 24.83
C ALA A 436 22.00 -15.69 24.34
N ASP A 437 23.09 -15.98 25.04
CA ASP A 437 23.85 -17.23 24.91
C ASP A 437 24.32 -17.60 26.31
N GLU A 438 23.38 -18.11 27.10
CA GLU A 438 23.54 -18.29 28.53
C GLU A 438 23.42 -19.77 28.89
N CYS A 439 24.32 -20.23 29.75
CA CYS A 439 24.31 -21.57 30.30
C CYS A 439 24.26 -21.50 31.81
N TYR A 440 23.13 -21.89 32.39
CA TYR A 440 22.92 -21.98 33.82
C TYR A 440 23.19 -23.40 34.28
N THR A 441 24.37 -23.58 34.86
CA THR A 441 24.77 -24.82 35.51
C THR A 441 24.28 -24.80 36.97
N TRP A 442 23.61 -25.85 37.43
CA TRP A 442 23.16 -25.90 38.82
C TRP A 442 24.19 -26.63 39.70
N LEU A 443 24.50 -26.02 40.85
CA LEU A 443 25.45 -26.46 41.89
C LEU A 443 24.82 -27.42 42.90
#